data_AF-A0A965RXF1-F1
#
_entry.id   AF-A0A965RXF1-F1
#
_cell.length_a   1.000
_cell.length_b   1.000
_cell.length_c   1.000
_cell.angle_alpha   90.00
_cell.angle_beta   90.00
_cell.angle_gamma   90.00
#
_symmetry.space_group_name_H-M   'P 1'
#
loop_
_entity.id
_entity.type
_entity.pdbx_description
1 polymer ?
#
loop_
_entity_poly.entity_id
_entity_poly.type
_entity_poly.pdbx_seq_one_letter_code
_entity_poly.pdbx_strand_id
1 'polypeptide(L)' 'MLSNSKSHIFNSDESNDVKAIKKCIHQLGATIIQVENGFEIIPPTQKLNQPIELNVGESGLALRMLGIVATHFSSDII' A
#
# COMPACT_ATOMS: atom_id res chain seq x y z
N MET A 1 -6.34 -9.09 -0.73
CA MET A 1 -6.16 -8.47 0.61
C MET A 1 -4.98 -9.15 1.27
N LEU A 2 -3.97 -8.39 1.74
CA LEU A 2 -2.71 -8.96 2.25
C LEU A 2 -2.70 -9.20 3.77
N SER A 3 -3.46 -8.41 4.54
CA SER A 3 -3.60 -8.55 5.99
C SER A 3 -4.99 -8.10 6.41
N ASN A 4 -5.55 -8.73 7.46
CA ASN A 4 -6.82 -8.37 8.10
C ASN A 4 -6.64 -7.63 9.42
N SER A 5 -5.39 -7.39 9.83
CA SER A 5 -5.07 -6.77 11.11
C SER A 5 -4.28 -5.49 10.90
N LYS A 6 -4.47 -4.55 11.82
CA LYS A 6 -3.65 -3.34 11.86
C LYS A 6 -2.17 -3.72 12.04
N SER A 7 -1.30 -2.99 11.36
CA SER A 7 0.14 -3.15 11.46
C SER A 7 0.76 -1.87 12.02
N HIS A 8 1.76 -2.01 12.89
CA HIS A 8 2.51 -0.89 13.43
C HIS A 8 3.94 -0.97 12.89
N ILE A 9 4.40 0.07 12.21
CA ILE A 9 5.77 0.16 11.72
C ILE A 9 6.51 1.18 12.58
N PHE A 10 7.59 0.72 13.20
CA PHE A 10 8.47 1.54 14.03
C PHE A 10 9.69 1.98 13.23
N ASN A 11 10.22 3.17 13.53
CA ASN A 11 11.48 3.68 12.98
C ASN A 11 11.56 3.64 11.44
N SER A 12 10.44 3.88 10.75
CA SER A 12 10.46 3.97 9.29
C SER A 12 11.23 5.22 8.84
N ASP A 13 12.02 5.11 7.79
CA ASP A 13 12.54 6.29 7.12
C ASP A 13 11.44 7.03 6.33
N GLU A 14 11.80 8.23 5.85
CA GLU A 14 10.96 9.05 4.96
C GLU A 14 11.58 9.16 3.56
N SER A 15 12.19 8.07 3.09
CA SER A 15 12.73 7.98 1.74
C SER A 15 11.64 8.15 0.67
N ASN A 16 12.06 8.49 -0.55
CA ASN A 16 11.14 8.67 -1.67
C ASN A 16 10.38 7.37 -2.00
N ASP A 17 11.04 6.22 -1.86
CA ASP A 17 10.41 4.92 -2.07
C ASP A 17 9.33 4.63 -1.03
N VAL A 18 9.63 4.88 0.25
CA VAL A 18 8.66 4.69 1.34
C VAL A 18 7.47 5.63 1.19
N LYS A 19 7.70 6.89 0.78
CA LYS A 19 6.63 7.85 0.47
C LYS A 19 5.77 7.39 -0.71
N ALA A 20 6.39 6.89 -1.79
CA ALA A 20 5.67 6.37 -2.95
C ALA A 20 4.79 5.18 -2.57
N ILE A 21 5.31 4.25 -1.77
CA ILE A 21 4.53 3.09 -1.28
C ILE A 21 3.39 3.54 -0.36
N LYS A 22 3.63 4.45 0.59
CA LYS A 22 2.57 5.01 1.46
C LYS A 22 1.43 5.61 0.64
N LYS A 23 1.75 6.39 -0.40
CA LYS A 23 0.75 6.94 -1.31
C LYS A 23 -0.03 5.83 -2.02
N CYS A 24 0.65 4.81 -2.53
CA CYS A 24 0.00 3.71 -3.24
C CYS A 24 -0.92 2.88 -2.33
N ILE A 25 -0.49 2.50 -1.13
CA ILE A 25 -1.32 1.72 -0.21
C ILE A 25 -2.52 2.54 0.30
N HIS A 26 -2.37 3.86 0.42
CA HIS A 26 -3.49 4.74 0.71
C HIS A 26 -4.51 4.78 -0.43
N GLN A 27 -4.05 4.85 -1.69
CA GLN A 27 -4.93 4.74 -2.87
C GLN A 27 -5.62 3.38 -2.98
N LEU A 28 -4.98 2.31 -2.49
CA LEU A 28 -5.56 0.97 -2.38
C LEU A 28 -6.60 0.86 -1.23
N GLY A 29 -6.87 1.94 -0.51
CA GLY A 29 -7.90 2.04 0.53
C GLY A 29 -7.40 1.81 1.96
N ALA A 30 -6.10 1.64 2.19
CA ALA A 30 -5.57 1.56 3.54
C ALA A 30 -5.53 2.94 4.20
N THR A 31 -5.77 2.97 5.52
CA THR A 31 -5.59 4.19 6.32
C THR A 31 -4.21 4.15 6.95
N ILE A 32 -3.46 5.25 6.83
CA ILE A 32 -2.15 5.42 7.46
C ILE A 32 -2.28 6.51 8.52
N ILE A 33 -1.94 6.20 9.76
CA ILE A 33 -2.00 7.13 10.89
C ILE A 33 -0.58 7.33 11.42
N GLN A 34 -0.12 8.58 11.45
CA GLN A 34 1.15 8.92 12.09
C GLN A 34 1.01 8.79 13.62
N VAL A 35 1.96 8.12 14.25
CA VAL A 35 2.05 7.96 15.71
C VAL A 35 3.47 8.34 16.17
N GLU A 36 3.66 8.46 17.48
CA GLU A 36 4.87 9.04 18.09
C GLU A 36 6.19 8.42 17.57
N ASN A 37 6.22 7.11 17.32
CA ASN A 37 7.43 6.37 16.90
C ASN A 37 7.30 5.67 15.53
N GLY A 38 6.42 6.16 14.66
CA GLY A 38 6.24 5.60 13.32
C GLY A 38 4.83 5.77 12.79
N PHE A 39 4.28 4.73 12.18
CA PHE A 39 2.91 4.80 11.64
C PHE A 39 2.14 3.49 11.83
N GLU A 40 0.84 3.62 12.01
CA GLU A 40 -0.11 2.51 11.96
C GLU A 40 -0.73 2.42 10.56
N ILE A 41 -0.73 1.23 9.98
CA ILE A 41 -1.47 0.90 8.76
C ILE A 41 -2.69 0.09 9.14
N ILE A 42 -3.87 0.61 8.82
CA ILE A 42 -5.14 -0.08 8.99
C ILE A 42 -5.59 -0.58 7.61
N PRO A 43 -5.82 -1.90 7.45
CA PRO A 43 -6.21 -2.45 6.16
C PRO A 43 -7.60 -1.93 5.72
N PRO A 44 -7.86 -1.86 4.40
CA PRO A 44 -9.15 -1.45 3.89
C PRO A 44 -10.26 -2.40 4.38
N THR A 45 -11.40 -1.84 4.75
CA THR A 45 -12.60 -2.61 5.14
C THR A 45 -13.40 -3.09 3.93
N GLN A 46 -13.17 -2.49 2.75
CA GLN A 46 -13.87 -2.80 1.51
C GLN A 46 -12.88 -3.24 0.43
N LYS A 47 -13.32 -4.12 -0.47
CA LYS A 47 -12.55 -4.45 -1.67
C LYS A 47 -12.58 -3.28 -2.65
N LEU A 48 -11.53 -3.16 -3.45
CA LEU A 48 -11.53 -2.28 -4.61
C LEU A 48 -12.66 -2.70 -5.55
N ASN A 49 -13.51 -1.74 -5.89
CA ASN A 49 -14.70 -1.91 -6.72
C ASN A 49 -14.50 -1.44 -8.17
N GLN A 50 -13.34 -0.84 -8.47
CA GLN A 50 -12.97 -0.37 -9.80
C GLN A 50 -11.44 -0.44 -9.98
N PRO A 51 -10.94 -0.57 -11.22
CA PRO A 51 -9.52 -0.44 -11.50
C PRO A 51 -9.01 0.93 -11.04
N ILE A 52 -7.82 0.95 -10.43
CA ILE A 52 -7.14 2.19 -10.03
C ILE A 52 -5.75 2.23 -10.67
N GLU A 53 -5.34 3.42 -11.07
CA GLU A 53 -3.97 3.68 -11.50
C GLU A 53 -3.12 4.08 -10.30
N LEU A 54 -2.04 3.33 -10.05
CA LEU A 54 -1.08 3.64 -9.00
C LEU A 54 0.12 4.36 -9.61
N ASN A 55 0.40 5.56 -9.10
CA ASN A 55 1.58 6.32 -9.49
C ASN A 55 2.71 6.08 -8.50
N VAL A 56 3.71 5.30 -8.93
CA VAL A 56 4.91 4.94 -8.17
C VAL A 56 6.08 5.92 -8.35
N GLY A 57 5.91 6.97 -9.17
CA GLY A 57 6.98 7.91 -9.52
C GLY A 57 8.19 7.21 -10.14
N GLU A 58 9.39 7.59 -9.69
CA GLU A 58 10.66 7.00 -10.12
C GLU A 58 11.11 5.82 -9.24
N SER A 59 10.25 5.35 -8.32
CA SER A 59 10.56 4.24 -7.42
C SER A 59 10.51 2.90 -8.15
N GLY A 60 11.66 2.47 -8.67
CA GLY A 60 11.81 1.13 -9.26
C GLY A 60 11.53 0.00 -8.26
N LEU A 61 11.73 0.25 -6.97
CA LEU A 61 11.36 -0.68 -5.89
C LEU A 61 9.83 -0.82 -5.77
N ALA A 62 9.12 0.31 -5.67
CA ALA A 62 7.66 0.30 -5.55
C ALA A 62 7.00 -0.36 -6.77
N LEU A 63 7.50 -0.08 -7.99
CA LEU A 63 7.00 -0.72 -9.21
C LEU A 63 7.07 -2.26 -9.15
N ARG A 64 8.22 -2.80 -8.76
CA ARG A 64 8.43 -4.26 -8.70
C ARG A 64 7.60 -4.91 -7.60
N MET A 65 7.57 -4.31 -6.42
CA MET A 65 6.82 -4.86 -5.29
C MET A 65 5.31 -4.81 -5.54
N LEU A 66 4.80 -3.66 -6.00
CA LEU A 66 3.36 -3.48 -6.23
C LEU A 66 2.86 -4.27 -7.44
N GLY A 67 3.69 -4.48 -8.47
CA GLY A 67 3.32 -5.33 -9.60
C GLY A 67 2.99 -6.76 -9.17
N ILE A 68 3.79 -7.32 -8.26
CA ILE A 68 3.50 -8.66 -7.68
C ILE A 68 2.29 -8.59 -6.75
N VAL A 69 2.21 -7.58 -5.89
CA VAL A 69 1.06 -7.43 -4.98
C VAL A 69 -0.26 -7.31 -5.76
N ALA A 70 -0.27 -6.63 -6.90
CA ALA A 70 -1.45 -6.46 -7.74
C ALA A 70 -2.01 -7.78 -8.28
N THR A 71 -1.18 -8.81 -8.48
CA THR A 71 -1.67 -10.13 -8.93
C THR A 71 -2.55 -10.79 -7.86
N HIS A 72 -2.38 -10.46 -6.58
CA HIS A 72 -3.25 -10.95 -5.49
C HIS A 72 -4.63 -10.27 -5.46
N PHE A 73 -4.83 -9.20 -6.23
CA PHE A 73 -6.12 -8.50 -6.34
C PHE A 73 -6.86 -8.80 -7.65
N SER A 74 -6.18 -9.35 -8.66
CA SER A 74 -6.84 -9.88 -9.84
C SER A 74 -7.53 -11.19 -9.47
N SER A 75 -8.85 -11.12 -9.30
CA SER A 75 -9.69 -12.31 -9.45
C SER A 75 -9.68 -12.66 -10.94
N ASP A 76 -9.52 -13.93 -11.26
CA ASP A 76 -9.35 -14.50 -12.60
C ASP A 76 -9.97 -13.66 -13.73
N ILE A 77 -9.17 -13.35 -14.75
CA ILE A 77 -9.69 -13.02 -16.07
C ILE A 77 -10.38 -14.31 -16.55
N ILE A 78 -11.72 -14.33 -16.49
CA ILE A 78 -12.55 -15.38 -17.08
C ILE A 78 -12.41 -15.32 -18.60
#